data_AF-A0A1I3ZK85-F1
#
_entry.id   AF-A0A1I3ZK85-F1
#
_cell.length_a   1.000
_cell.length_b   1.000
_cell.length_c   1.000
_cell.angle_alpha   90.00
_cell.angle_beta   90.00
_cell.angle_gamma   90.00
#
_symmetry.space_group_name_H-M   'P 1'
#
loop_
_entity.id
_entity.type
_entity.pdbx_description
1 polymer ?
#
loop_
_entity_poly.entity_id
_entity_poly.type
_entity_poly.pdbx_seq_one_letter_code
_entity_poly.pdbx_strand_id
1 'polypeptide(L)'
;MLTHLIVLGLLSAPSGAGIGPVIATPDRTASMAIIQPTASRPNNIPLGAVTWSQPYDPGDHAPYAISFKDLLDEGETIASIDAIKVSSSAALLGISVDTAAAYAPIIDIAGDKIQLWFLVDQSAWESAAFAAAGVQVAITVRVVTSSAPAKRYERTAVLTVRQL
;
A
#
# COMPACT_ATOMS: atom_id res chain seq x y z
N MET A 1 -8.27 17.22 32.60
CA MET A 1 -8.13 17.56 31.16
C MET A 1 -6.88 16.85 30.67
N LEU A 2 -7.04 15.72 29.95
CA LEU A 2 -5.94 14.86 29.51
C LEU A 2 -5.63 15.19 28.04
N THR A 3 -4.48 15.81 27.81
CA THR A 3 -4.00 16.22 26.48
C THR A 3 -3.64 15.00 25.66
N HIS A 4 -4.41 14.70 24.61
CA HIS A 4 -4.03 13.67 23.62
C HIS A 4 -3.02 14.28 22.63
N LEU A 5 -1.78 13.81 22.70
CA LEU A 5 -0.74 14.11 21.74
C LEU A 5 -1.02 13.29 20.46
N ILE A 6 -1.49 13.95 19.40
CA ILE A 6 -1.57 13.34 18.06
C ILE A 6 -0.15 13.35 17.48
N VAL A 7 0.54 12.22 17.57
CA VAL A 7 1.82 12.01 16.89
C VAL A 7 1.53 11.76 15.41
N LEU A 8 1.84 12.74 14.56
CA LEU A 8 1.81 12.58 13.11
C LEU A 8 2.87 11.56 12.66
N GLY A 9 2.41 10.37 12.29
CA GLY A 9 2.60 9.85 10.93
C GLY A 9 4.02 9.48 10.46
N LEU A 10 4.93 9.10 11.36
CA LEU A 10 6.13 8.33 11.02
C LEU A 10 6.09 7.02 11.79
N LEU A 11 5.31 6.07 11.29
CA LEU A 11 5.47 4.69 11.73
C LEU A 11 6.79 4.18 11.16
N SER A 12 7.72 3.84 12.06
CA SER A 12 8.89 3.02 11.76
C SER A 12 8.44 1.78 10.97
N ALA A 13 9.22 1.33 9.99
CA ALA A 13 8.91 0.09 9.27
C ALA A 13 8.56 -1.03 10.27
N PRO A 14 7.52 -1.85 9.99
CA PRO A 14 7.19 -2.96 10.85
C PRO A 14 8.44 -3.83 11.02
N SER A 15 8.84 -4.04 12.27
CA SER A 15 9.94 -4.94 12.61
C SER A 15 9.53 -6.36 12.20
N GLY A 16 9.87 -6.77 10.98
CA GLY A 16 9.59 -8.12 10.49
C GLY A 16 8.82 -8.19 9.17
N ALA A 17 9.11 -7.32 8.19
CA ALA A 17 8.72 -7.66 6.82
C ALA A 17 9.45 -8.94 6.40
N GLY A 18 8.74 -10.06 6.47
CA GLY A 18 9.27 -11.38 6.13
C GLY A 18 9.37 -11.55 4.61
N ILE A 19 10.22 -12.48 4.18
CA ILE A 19 10.18 -12.99 2.82
C ILE A 19 9.20 -14.17 2.80
N GLY A 20 8.22 -14.15 1.90
CA GLY A 20 7.19 -15.18 1.81
C GLY A 20 6.44 -15.15 0.49
N PRO A 21 5.64 -16.18 0.18
CA PRO A 21 4.89 -16.22 -1.07
C PRO A 21 3.81 -15.14 -1.08
N VAL A 22 3.79 -14.29 -2.12
CA VAL A 22 2.67 -13.40 -2.38
C VAL A 22 1.52 -14.20 -2.97
N ILE A 23 0.37 -14.14 -2.29
CA ILE A 23 -0.88 -14.86 -2.64
C ILE A 23 -1.97 -13.92 -3.18
N ALA A 24 -1.71 -12.61 -3.25
CA ALA A 24 -2.63 -11.66 -3.87
C ALA A 24 -2.89 -12.04 -5.34
N THR A 25 -4.16 -11.99 -5.74
CA THR A 25 -4.58 -12.29 -7.11
C THR A 25 -4.16 -11.17 -8.08
N PRO A 26 -4.12 -11.42 -9.40
CA PRO A 26 -3.72 -10.40 -10.37
C PRO A 26 -4.56 -9.10 -10.32
N ASP A 27 -5.86 -9.20 -10.05
CA ASP A 27 -6.78 -8.07 -9.89
C ASP A 27 -6.52 -7.24 -8.61
N ARG A 28 -5.87 -7.85 -7.61
CA ARG A 28 -5.40 -7.23 -6.37
C ARG A 28 -3.91 -6.90 -6.39
N THR A 29 -3.28 -6.92 -7.57
CA THR A 29 -1.86 -6.55 -7.74
C THR A 29 -1.73 -5.26 -8.54
N ALA A 30 -1.14 -4.22 -7.95
CA ALA A 30 -0.83 -2.96 -8.61
C ALA A 30 0.59 -3.00 -9.19
N SER A 31 0.72 -2.95 -10.52
CA SER A 31 2.03 -2.98 -11.20
C SER A 31 2.59 -1.58 -11.37
N MET A 32 3.69 -1.29 -10.67
CA MET A 32 4.33 0.02 -10.69
C MET A 32 5.12 0.23 -11.97
N ALA A 33 4.64 1.12 -12.82
CA ALA A 33 5.31 1.47 -14.06
C ALA A 33 6.31 2.63 -13.85
N ILE A 34 7.26 2.74 -14.78
CA ILE A 34 8.07 3.94 -14.96
C ILE A 34 7.14 5.08 -15.42
N ILE A 35 7.06 6.14 -14.61
CA ILE A 35 6.13 7.24 -14.82
C ILE A 35 6.52 8.02 -16.07
N GLN A 36 5.62 8.08 -17.05
CA GLN A 36 5.75 8.98 -18.19
C GLN A 36 5.09 10.34 -17.84
N PRO A 37 5.71 11.48 -18.17
CA PRO A 37 5.30 12.80 -17.69
C PRO A 37 3.93 13.33 -18.20
N THR A 38 3.17 12.58 -19.00
CA THR A 38 2.00 13.08 -19.75
C THR A 38 0.63 12.51 -19.36
N ALA A 39 0.50 11.72 -18.28
CA ALA A 39 -0.78 11.11 -17.90
C ALA A 39 -1.72 12.07 -17.12
N SER A 40 -2.95 12.30 -17.60
CA SER A 40 -4.00 13.10 -16.94
C SER A 40 -4.71 12.33 -15.81
N ARG A 41 -4.93 12.94 -14.63
CA ARG A 41 -5.56 12.27 -13.47
C ARG A 41 -6.30 13.21 -12.48
N PRO A 42 -7.13 12.67 -11.55
CA PRO A 42 -7.85 13.44 -10.53
C PRO A 42 -6.91 14.24 -9.60
N ASN A 43 -7.40 15.39 -9.10
CA ASN A 43 -6.61 16.44 -8.43
C ASN A 43 -5.86 16.06 -7.12
N ASN A 44 -5.89 14.81 -6.65
CA ASN A 44 -5.28 14.41 -5.36
C ASN A 44 -4.48 13.09 -5.43
N ILE A 45 -4.13 12.61 -6.62
CA ILE A 45 -3.36 11.38 -6.80
C ILE A 45 -1.97 11.74 -7.33
N PRO A 46 -0.87 11.32 -6.66
CA PRO A 46 0.47 11.56 -7.14
C PRO A 46 0.67 11.08 -8.59
N LEU A 47 1.46 11.83 -9.37
CA LEU A 47 1.85 11.40 -10.71
C LEU A 47 2.46 10.01 -10.64
N GLY A 48 2.00 9.12 -11.52
CA GLY A 48 2.47 7.75 -11.59
C GLY A 48 1.96 6.78 -10.53
N ALA A 49 1.00 7.19 -9.68
CA ALA A 49 0.37 6.25 -8.76
C ALA A 49 -0.40 5.16 -9.53
N VAL A 50 -0.48 3.94 -9.03
CA VAL A 50 -1.20 2.86 -9.75
C VAL A 50 -2.42 2.43 -8.96
N THR A 51 -3.57 2.40 -9.60
CA THR A 51 -4.81 1.99 -8.95
C THR A 51 -4.93 0.47 -8.97
N TRP A 52 -5.26 -0.13 -7.84
CA TRP A 52 -5.68 -1.55 -7.83
C TRP A 52 -7.00 -1.70 -8.60
N SER A 53 -7.13 -2.75 -9.39
CA SER A 53 -8.34 -2.97 -10.18
C SER A 53 -9.51 -3.39 -9.30
N GLN A 54 -9.26 -4.27 -8.33
CA GLN A 54 -10.27 -4.75 -7.41
C GLN A 54 -10.48 -3.77 -6.25
N PRO A 55 -11.69 -3.21 -6.06
CA PRO A 55 -12.00 -2.42 -4.87
C PRO A 55 -11.93 -3.31 -3.61
N TYR A 56 -11.63 -2.68 -2.49
CA TYR A 56 -11.55 -3.31 -1.18
C TYR A 56 -12.81 -3.02 -0.38
N ASP A 57 -13.44 -4.08 0.13
CA ASP A 57 -14.55 -3.97 1.06
C ASP A 57 -14.03 -3.69 2.47
N PRO A 58 -14.56 -2.68 3.21
CA PRO A 58 -14.14 -2.38 4.57
C PRO A 58 -14.17 -3.58 5.55
N GLY A 59 -15.06 -4.55 5.33
CA GLY A 59 -15.19 -5.75 6.15
C GLY A 59 -14.29 -6.91 5.71
N ASP A 60 -13.67 -6.83 4.53
CA ASP A 60 -12.80 -7.88 4.01
C ASP A 60 -11.41 -7.83 4.65
N HIS A 61 -10.78 -9.00 4.80
CA HIS A 61 -9.35 -9.09 5.12
C HIS A 61 -8.56 -9.76 4.00
N ALA A 62 -8.66 -9.17 2.81
CA ALA A 62 -8.05 -9.68 1.58
C ALA A 62 -6.59 -9.19 1.40
N PRO A 63 -5.70 -10.03 0.82
CA PRO A 63 -4.34 -9.61 0.48
C PRO A 63 -4.31 -8.76 -0.80
N TYR A 64 -3.50 -7.70 -0.78
CA TYR A 64 -3.22 -6.85 -1.94
C TYR A 64 -1.72 -6.78 -2.15
N ALA A 65 -1.26 -6.70 -3.40
CA ALA A 65 0.15 -6.62 -3.71
C ALA A 65 0.51 -5.40 -4.55
N ILE A 66 1.74 -4.94 -4.40
CA ILE A 66 2.38 -3.94 -5.24
C ILE A 66 3.58 -4.61 -5.91
N SER A 67 3.60 -4.62 -7.24
CA SER A 67 4.74 -5.11 -8.02
C SER A 67 5.67 -3.96 -8.37
N PHE A 68 6.95 -4.12 -8.08
CA PHE A 68 8.06 -3.23 -8.46
C PHE A 68 8.82 -3.75 -9.67
N LYS A 69 8.39 -4.87 -10.28
CA LYS A 69 9.10 -5.55 -11.36
C LYS A 69 9.61 -4.62 -12.47
N ASP A 70 8.80 -3.68 -12.92
CA ASP A 70 9.16 -2.78 -14.04
C ASP A 70 10.15 -1.66 -13.62
N LEU A 71 10.52 -1.60 -12.34
CA LEU A 71 11.45 -0.62 -11.77
C LEU A 71 12.79 -1.24 -11.39
N LEU A 72 12.85 -2.57 -11.30
CA LEU A 72 14.04 -3.32 -10.93
C LEU A 72 14.84 -3.62 -12.20
N ASP A 73 16.16 -3.45 -12.14
CA ASP A 73 17.04 -3.94 -13.20
C ASP A 73 17.07 -5.49 -13.19
N GLU A 74 17.65 -6.07 -14.24
CA GLU A 74 17.80 -7.53 -14.33
C GLU A 74 18.60 -8.09 -13.14
N GLY A 75 18.00 -9.04 -12.42
CA GLY A 75 18.59 -9.66 -11.23
C GLY A 75 18.49 -8.82 -9.95
N GLU A 76 17.94 -7.60 -10.01
CA GLU A 76 17.71 -6.75 -8.86
C GLU A 76 16.44 -7.20 -8.11
N THR A 77 16.51 -7.22 -6.78
CA THR A 77 15.40 -7.61 -5.90
C THR A 77 15.19 -6.58 -4.81
N ILE A 78 14.00 -6.57 -4.22
CA ILE A 78 13.68 -5.81 -3.01
C ILE A 78 14.41 -6.48 -1.83
N ALA A 79 15.30 -5.75 -1.20
CA ALA A 79 16.02 -6.21 -0.01
C ALA A 79 15.24 -5.90 1.28
N SER A 80 14.58 -4.74 1.35
CA SER A 80 13.78 -4.36 2.52
C SER A 80 12.70 -3.33 2.20
N ILE A 81 11.68 -3.27 3.07
CA ILE A 81 10.67 -2.21 3.10
C ILE A 81 11.17 -1.10 4.04
N ASP A 82 11.44 0.09 3.50
CA ASP A 82 11.91 1.25 4.28
C ASP A 82 10.76 1.95 4.99
N ALA A 83 9.61 2.09 4.31
CA ALA A 83 8.42 2.72 4.89
C ALA A 83 7.14 2.33 4.14
N ILE A 84 6.03 2.29 4.87
CA ILE A 84 4.67 2.23 4.32
C ILE A 84 3.88 3.40 4.92
N LYS A 85 3.24 4.20 4.06
CA LYS A 85 2.47 5.38 4.45
C LYS A 85 1.07 5.29 3.90
N VAL A 86 0.10 5.51 4.76
CA VAL A 86 -1.31 5.66 4.40
C VAL A 86 -1.61 7.16 4.32
N SER A 87 -2.38 7.60 3.33
CA SER A 87 -2.73 9.03 3.21
C SER A 87 -3.48 9.52 4.44
N SER A 88 -3.32 10.79 4.79
CA SER A 88 -4.02 11.39 5.94
C SER A 88 -5.54 11.26 5.83
N SER A 89 -6.09 11.40 4.61
CA SER A 89 -7.51 11.18 4.33
C SER A 89 -7.99 9.76 4.67
N ALA A 90 -7.13 8.77 4.49
CA ALA A 90 -7.46 7.37 4.76
C ALA A 90 -7.34 7.06 6.25
N ALA A 91 -6.32 7.59 6.92
CA ALA A 91 -6.19 7.49 8.37
C ALA A 91 -7.39 8.12 9.11
N LEU A 92 -7.94 9.23 8.60
CA LEU A 92 -9.16 9.85 9.15
C LEU A 92 -10.42 8.98 8.99
N LEU A 93 -10.41 8.02 8.07
CA LEU A 93 -11.48 7.05 7.85
C LEU A 93 -11.21 5.71 8.56
N GLY A 94 -10.22 5.67 9.45
CA GLY A 94 -9.85 4.46 10.19
C GLY A 94 -9.14 3.40 9.34
N ILE A 95 -8.65 3.76 8.14
CA ILE A 95 -7.95 2.83 7.26
C ILE A 95 -6.47 2.78 7.65
N SER A 96 -5.95 1.57 7.84
CA SER A 96 -4.55 1.31 8.16
C SER A 96 -4.04 0.05 7.46
N VAL A 97 -2.73 -0.18 7.49
CA VAL A 97 -2.11 -1.43 7.03
C VAL A 97 -1.97 -2.35 8.23
N ASP A 98 -2.42 -3.61 8.11
CA ASP A 98 -2.25 -4.58 9.18
C ASP A 98 -0.75 -4.88 9.39
N THR A 99 -0.35 -4.93 10.65
CA THR A 99 1.02 -5.23 11.07
C THR A 99 1.07 -6.36 12.10
N ALA A 100 -0.07 -6.99 12.40
CA ALA A 100 -0.14 -8.19 13.22
C ALA A 100 0.66 -9.33 12.57
N ALA A 101 1.23 -10.23 13.37
CA ALA A 101 2.21 -11.22 12.90
C ALA A 101 1.75 -12.09 11.72
N ALA A 102 0.45 -12.39 11.59
CA ALA A 102 -0.09 -13.19 10.50
C ALA A 102 -0.37 -12.39 9.21
N TYR A 103 -0.42 -11.06 9.31
CA TYR A 103 -0.83 -10.14 8.25
C TYR A 103 0.19 -9.00 8.04
N ALA A 104 1.37 -9.14 8.63
CA ALA A 104 2.44 -8.18 8.47
C ALA A 104 2.88 -8.12 7.00
N PRO A 105 3.28 -6.94 6.48
CA PRO A 105 3.74 -6.81 5.11
C PRO A 105 4.82 -7.82 4.75
N ILE A 106 4.70 -8.47 3.60
CA ILE A 106 5.69 -9.46 3.13
C ILE A 106 6.34 -9.01 1.82
N ILE A 107 7.61 -9.35 1.64
CA ILE A 107 8.32 -9.26 0.36
C ILE A 107 8.20 -10.63 -0.32
N ASP A 108 7.91 -10.63 -1.62
CA ASP A 108 7.80 -11.87 -2.39
C ASP A 108 9.10 -12.66 -2.44
N ILE A 109 9.01 -13.99 -2.61
CA ILE A 109 10.17 -14.87 -2.77
C ILE A 109 10.97 -14.51 -4.03
N ALA A 110 10.31 -14.08 -5.12
CA ALA A 110 11.01 -13.59 -6.31
C ALA A 110 11.62 -12.20 -6.09
N GLY A 111 11.27 -11.52 -4.99
CA GLY A 111 11.81 -10.22 -4.60
C GLY A 111 11.30 -9.05 -5.43
N ASP A 112 10.21 -9.20 -6.18
CA ASP A 112 9.68 -8.14 -7.06
C ASP A 112 8.35 -7.55 -6.58
N LYS A 113 7.72 -8.11 -5.55
CA LYS A 113 6.43 -7.65 -5.01
C LYS A 113 6.46 -7.47 -3.51
N ILE A 114 5.55 -6.64 -3.03
CA ILE A 114 5.19 -6.50 -1.63
C ILE A 114 3.70 -6.78 -1.47
N GLN A 115 3.35 -7.66 -0.55
CA GLN A 115 1.96 -7.88 -0.16
C GLN A 115 1.63 -7.19 1.16
N LEU A 116 0.45 -6.60 1.18
CA LEU A 116 -0.13 -5.80 2.24
C LEU A 116 -1.51 -6.35 2.56
N TRP A 117 -1.91 -6.11 3.80
CA TRP A 117 -3.27 -6.28 4.28
C TRP A 117 -3.74 -4.96 4.84
N PHE A 118 -5.03 -4.70 4.73
CA PHE A 118 -5.64 -3.48 5.20
C PHE A 118 -6.61 -3.79 6.32
N LEU A 119 -6.75 -2.84 7.24
CA LEU A 119 -7.77 -2.83 8.27
C LEU A 119 -8.54 -1.52 8.16
N VAL A 120 -9.85 -1.61 8.41
CA VAL A 120 -10.70 -0.44 8.63
C VAL A 120 -11.28 -0.57 10.01
N ASP A 121 -11.23 0.50 10.80
CA ASP A 121 -11.87 0.54 12.11
C ASP A 121 -13.34 0.11 11.99
N GLN A 122 -13.77 -0.81 12.85
CA GLN A 122 -15.11 -1.40 12.77
C GLN A 122 -16.22 -0.32 12.84
N SER A 123 -16.00 0.76 13.60
CA SER A 123 -16.94 1.88 13.67
C SER A 123 -17.07 2.66 12.37
N ALA A 124 -16.12 2.51 11.45
CA ALA A 124 -16.13 3.15 10.14
C ALA A 124 -16.65 2.22 9.03
N TRP A 125 -16.87 0.92 9.27
CA TRP A 125 -17.31 -0.02 8.23
C TRP A 125 -18.58 0.43 7.52
N GLU A 126 -19.54 0.98 8.28
CA GLU A 126 -20.83 1.49 7.75
C GLU A 126 -20.78 2.97 7.36
N SER A 127 -19.59 3.56 7.27
CA SER A 127 -19.43 4.98 6.90
C SER A 127 -20.04 5.26 5.53
N ALA A 128 -20.84 6.33 5.46
CA ALA A 128 -21.42 6.80 4.19
C ALA A 128 -20.34 7.15 3.14
N ALA A 129 -19.10 7.40 3.56
CA ALA A 129 -17.96 7.62 2.65
C ALA A 129 -17.59 6.38 1.81
N PHE A 130 -17.94 5.18 2.28
CA PHE A 130 -17.67 3.91 1.58
C PHE A 130 -18.85 3.46 0.71
N ALA A 131 -19.98 4.16 0.75
CA ALA A 131 -21.14 3.87 -0.09
C ALA A 131 -20.92 4.26 -1.56
N ALA A 132 -21.82 3.78 -2.44
CA ALA A 132 -21.85 4.12 -3.87
C ALA A 132 -20.51 3.92 -4.59
N ALA A 133 -19.81 4.98 -4.98
CA ALA A 133 -18.52 4.88 -5.70
C ALA A 133 -17.33 4.56 -4.77
N GLY A 134 -17.53 4.63 -3.45
CA GLY A 134 -16.47 4.50 -2.45
C GLY A 134 -15.52 5.69 -2.42
N VAL A 135 -14.39 5.50 -1.74
CA VAL A 135 -13.33 6.50 -1.59
C VAL A 135 -12.01 5.97 -2.13
N GLN A 136 -11.23 6.84 -2.77
CA GLN A 136 -9.88 6.51 -3.23
C GLN A 136 -8.85 6.95 -2.19
N VAL A 137 -8.03 6.01 -1.73
CA VAL A 137 -7.00 6.23 -0.73
C VAL A 137 -5.62 5.89 -1.27
N ALA A 138 -4.64 6.73 -0.97
CA ALA A 138 -3.28 6.54 -1.46
C ALA A 138 -2.44 5.80 -0.41
N ILE A 139 -1.78 4.73 -0.84
CA ILE A 139 -0.86 3.92 -0.07
C ILE A 139 0.51 4.05 -0.71
N THR A 140 1.47 4.64 0.00
CA THR A 140 2.83 4.84 -0.50
C THR A 140 3.77 3.83 0.16
N VAL A 141 4.50 3.08 -0.64
CA VAL A 141 5.50 2.11 -0.19
C VAL A 141 6.87 2.55 -0.69
N ARG A 142 7.84 2.52 0.22
CA ARG A 142 9.24 2.78 -0.06
C ARG A 142 10.06 1.54 0.20
N VAL A 143 10.92 1.18 -0.74
CA VAL A 143 11.76 -0.02 -0.72
C VAL A 143 13.22 0.31 -0.94
N VAL A 144 14.08 -0.55 -0.42
CA VAL A 144 15.52 -0.60 -0.71
C VAL A 144 15.80 -1.86 -1.48
N THR A 145 16.60 -1.77 -2.54
CA THR A 145 16.95 -2.91 -3.38
C THR A 145 18.28 -3.55 -2.98
N SER A 146 18.53 -4.74 -3.51
CA SER A 146 19.75 -5.52 -3.31
C SER A 146 20.94 -5.07 -4.19
N SER A 147 20.77 -4.04 -5.02
CA SER A 147 21.83 -3.53 -5.89
C SER A 147 23.03 -2.96 -5.12
N ALA A 148 24.17 -2.83 -5.79
CA ALA A 148 25.36 -2.18 -5.25
C ALA A 148 25.82 -1.04 -6.20
N PRO A 149 25.62 0.24 -5.85
CA PRO A 149 25.00 0.75 -4.62
C PRO A 149 23.49 0.45 -4.54
N ALA A 150 22.96 0.38 -3.32
CA ALA A 150 21.53 0.09 -3.10
C ALA A 150 20.66 1.24 -3.63
N LYS A 151 19.67 0.92 -4.46
CA LYS A 151 18.69 1.90 -4.93
C LYS A 151 17.53 2.00 -3.96
N ARG A 152 16.80 3.10 -4.05
CA ARG A 152 15.58 3.35 -3.28
C ARG A 152 14.47 3.74 -4.23
N TYR A 153 13.34 3.05 -4.11
CA TYR A 153 12.14 3.37 -4.87
C TYR A 153 11.01 3.72 -3.91
N GLU A 154 10.26 4.77 -4.25
CA GLU A 154 9.02 5.14 -3.58
C GLU A 154 7.90 5.12 -4.62
N ARG A 155 6.82 4.39 -4.34
CA ARG A 155 5.68 4.25 -5.24
C ARG A 155 4.38 4.34 -4.48
N THR A 156 3.39 4.94 -5.11
CA THR A 156 2.06 5.10 -4.55
C THR A 156 1.09 4.21 -5.31
N ALA A 157 0.31 3.42 -4.59
CA ALA A 157 -0.83 2.71 -5.10
C ALA A 157 -2.12 3.37 -4.60
N VAL A 158 -3.18 3.34 -5.39
CA VAL A 158 -4.49 3.89 -5.02
C VAL A 158 -5.46 2.75 -4.80
N LEU A 159 -5.93 2.59 -3.57
CA LEU A 159 -6.96 1.64 -3.17
C LEU A 159 -8.31 2.31 -3.23
N THR A 160 -9.28 1.69 -3.89
CA THR A 160 -10.67 2.11 -3.79
C THR A 160 -11.33 1.32 -2.67
N VAL A 161 -11.76 2.00 -1.61
CA VAL A 161 -12.48 1.38 -0.49
C VAL A 161 -13.97 1.64 -0.67
N ARG A 162 -14.75 0.57 -0.78
CA ARG A 162 -16.18 0.62 -1.11
C ARG A 162 -16.90 -0.58 -0.49
N GLN A 163 -18.10 -0.36 0.05
CA GLN A 163 -19.02 -1.43 0.45
C GLN A 163 -19.55 -2.15 -0.81
N LEU A 164 -19.35 -3.46 -0.88
CA LEU A 164 -19.73 -4.32 -2.01
C LEU A 164 -20.96 -5.18 -1.71
#